data_AF-A0AAX1Q5K9-F1
#
_entry.id   AF-A0AAX1Q5K9-F1
#
_cell.length_a   1.000
_cell.length_b   1.000
_cell.length_c   1.000
_cell.angle_alpha   90.00
_cell.angle_beta   90.00
_cell.angle_gamma   90.00
#
_symmetry.space_group_name_H-M   'P 1'
#
loop_
_entity.id
_entity.type
_entity.pdbx_description
1 polymer ?
#
loop_
_entity_poly.entity_id
_entity_poly.type
_entity_poly.pdbx_seq_one_letter_code
_entity_poly.pdbx_strand_id
1 'polypeptide(L)'
;MKILDAKIINTAHGLETYLDLIENSEIKEIHLPTTNNPSYEIQFGIKYFLLKNEKYYDSHKNYFYICMSSDFSSTTLKETHIESLFAVKNKEERETTKKLLGEWFIKTHTYKESINKLINKIKTENHCTEVDNQNKAEKIKFLKKLLELTAEDLEDASIERHVELHI
;
A
#
# COMPACT_ATOMS: atom_id res chain seq x y z
N MET A 1 -26.63 4.80 -8.63
CA MET A 1 -25.68 3.71 -8.98
C MET A 1 -24.29 4.21 -8.65
N LYS A 2 -23.58 3.66 -7.66
CA LYS A 2 -22.15 3.98 -7.51
C LYS A 2 -21.45 3.31 -8.70
N ILE A 3 -20.82 4.09 -9.56
CA ILE A 3 -20.01 3.55 -10.66
C ILE A 3 -18.82 2.85 -10.00
N LEU A 4 -18.68 1.54 -10.24
CA LEU A 4 -17.53 0.78 -9.78
C LEU A 4 -16.33 1.22 -10.63
N ASP A 5 -15.34 1.85 -9.98
CA ASP A 5 -14.12 2.25 -10.65
C ASP A 5 -13.15 1.06 -10.75
N ALA A 6 -12.48 0.96 -11.88
CA ALA A 6 -11.62 -0.17 -12.20
C ALA A 6 -10.41 0.27 -13.01
N LYS A 7 -9.27 -0.36 -12.75
CA LYS A 7 -8.04 -0.17 -13.52
C LYS A 7 -7.53 -1.51 -14.01
N ILE A 8 -7.06 -1.51 -15.24
CA ILE A 8 -6.54 -2.70 -15.91
C ILE A 8 -5.10 -2.42 -16.29
N ILE A 9 -4.21 -3.37 -16.01
CA ILE A 9 -2.83 -3.36 -16.52
C ILE A 9 -2.54 -4.67 -17.25
N ASN A 10 -1.80 -4.58 -18.35
CA ASN A 10 -1.36 -5.75 -19.10
C ASN A 10 0.05 -6.13 -18.67
N THR A 11 0.28 -7.42 -18.41
CA THR A 11 1.57 -7.96 -17.99
C THR A 11 1.91 -9.19 -18.84
N ALA A 12 3.17 -9.61 -18.82
CA ALA A 12 3.65 -10.85 -19.40
C ALA A 12 2.93 -12.09 -18.82
N HIS A 13 2.32 -11.95 -17.64
CA HIS A 13 1.59 -13.02 -16.96
C HIS A 13 0.08 -13.02 -17.26
N GLY A 14 -0.43 -12.00 -17.97
CA GLY A 14 -1.84 -11.82 -18.28
C GLY A 14 -2.36 -10.43 -17.90
N LEU A 15 -3.68 -10.27 -18.01
CA LEU A 15 -4.36 -9.01 -17.72
C LEU A 15 -4.75 -8.95 -16.23
N GLU A 16 -4.22 -7.97 -15.51
CA GLU A 16 -4.56 -7.73 -14.10
C GLU A 16 -5.66 -6.65 -14.01
N THR A 17 -6.79 -6.99 -13.39
CA THR A 17 -7.94 -6.10 -13.19
C THR A 17 -8.09 -5.78 -11.71
N TYR A 18 -8.00 -4.49 -11.38
CA TYR A 18 -8.14 -3.93 -10.04
C TYR A 18 -9.48 -3.21 -9.92
N LEU A 19 -10.21 -3.41 -8.82
CA LEU A 19 -11.53 -2.80 -8.60
C LEU A 19 -11.54 -2.03 -7.29
N ASP A 20 -12.15 -0.83 -7.29
CA ASP A 20 -12.37 0.02 -6.10
C ASP A 20 -13.50 -0.57 -5.23
N LEU A 21 -13.20 -1.68 -4.55
CA LEU A 21 -14.06 -2.32 -3.57
C LEU A 21 -13.32 -2.45 -2.24
N ILE A 22 -14.03 -2.19 -1.14
CA ILE A 22 -13.42 -2.19 0.20
C ILE A 22 -12.79 -3.54 0.53
N GLU A 23 -13.41 -4.66 0.14
CA GLU A 23 -12.89 -6.01 0.34
C GLU A 23 -11.61 -6.31 -0.46
N ASN A 24 -11.26 -5.48 -1.44
CA ASN A 24 -10.07 -5.64 -2.27
C ASN A 24 -8.84 -4.93 -1.71
N SER A 25 -8.98 -4.17 -0.62
CA SER A 25 -7.85 -3.52 0.05
C SER A 25 -7.77 -3.95 1.50
N GLU A 26 -6.55 -4.10 1.98
CA GLU A 26 -6.25 -4.48 3.34
C GLU A 26 -5.03 -3.71 3.82
N ILE A 27 -5.05 -3.28 5.08
CA ILE A 27 -3.85 -2.82 5.78
C ILE A 27 -3.46 -3.93 6.75
N LYS A 28 -2.33 -4.58 6.48
CA LYS A 28 -1.85 -5.71 7.31
C LYS A 28 -1.17 -5.24 8.57
N GLU A 29 -0.24 -4.28 8.45
CA GLU A 29 0.59 -3.83 9.56
C GLU A 29 1.09 -2.40 9.36
N ILE A 30 1.49 -1.78 10.48
CA ILE A 30 2.10 -0.45 10.54
C ILE A 30 3.31 -0.53 11.47
N HIS A 31 4.45 -0.06 10.97
CA HIS A 31 5.68 0.10 11.73
C HIS A 31 5.99 1.57 11.94
N LEU A 32 6.30 1.93 13.19
CA LEU A 32 6.80 3.26 13.55
C LEU A 32 8.32 3.29 13.37
N PRO A 33 8.93 4.47 13.13
CA PRO A 33 10.36 4.64 13.10
C PRO A 33 11.03 4.12 14.37
N THR A 34 12.14 3.42 14.20
CA THR A 34 13.04 2.94 15.25
C THR A 34 14.47 3.30 14.89
N THR A 35 15.40 3.08 15.82
CA THR A 35 16.84 3.32 15.57
C THR A 35 17.37 2.51 14.37
N ASN A 36 16.83 1.32 14.14
CA ASN A 36 17.28 0.42 13.06
C ASN A 36 16.52 0.63 11.75
N ASN A 37 15.30 1.18 11.83
CA ASN A 37 14.50 1.54 10.67
C ASN A 37 13.90 2.93 10.89
N PRO A 38 14.54 4.00 10.40
CA PRO A 38 14.14 5.39 10.70
C PRO A 38 12.90 5.86 9.91
N SER A 39 12.20 4.95 9.24
CA SER A 39 11.03 5.24 8.40
C SER A 39 9.74 4.71 9.02
N TYR A 40 8.64 5.41 8.77
CA TYR A 40 7.30 4.86 8.93
C TYR A 40 7.04 3.86 7.81
N GLU A 41 6.44 2.71 8.10
CA GLU A 41 6.04 1.74 7.09
C GLU A 41 4.58 1.31 7.27
N ILE A 42 3.86 1.13 6.18
CA ILE A 42 2.54 0.53 6.17
C ILE A 42 2.46 -0.53 5.07
N GLN A 43 1.98 -1.72 5.41
CA GLN A 43 1.78 -2.79 4.43
C GLN A 43 0.36 -2.75 3.88
N PHE A 44 0.23 -2.53 2.58
CA PHE A 44 -1.03 -2.64 1.86
C PHE A 44 -1.11 -3.98 1.15
N GLY A 45 -2.28 -4.60 1.20
CA GLY A 45 -2.69 -5.69 0.32
C GLY A 45 -3.71 -5.18 -0.68
N ILE A 46 -3.48 -5.46 -1.96
CA ILE A 46 -4.42 -5.13 -3.03
C ILE A 46 -4.80 -6.39 -3.80
N LYS A 47 -6.11 -6.62 -3.93
CA LYS A 47 -6.67 -7.73 -4.69
C LYS A 47 -6.84 -7.34 -6.15
N TYR A 48 -6.51 -8.27 -7.04
CA TYR A 48 -6.74 -8.16 -8.47
C TYR A 48 -7.23 -9.49 -9.05
N PHE A 49 -7.92 -9.40 -10.18
CA PHE A 49 -8.34 -10.55 -10.97
C PHE A 49 -7.38 -10.69 -12.14
N LEU A 50 -6.81 -11.88 -12.30
CA LEU A 50 -5.86 -12.19 -13.35
C LEU A 50 -6.55 -13.00 -14.45
N LEU A 51 -6.63 -12.43 -15.64
CA LEU A 51 -7.09 -13.14 -16.84
C LEU A 51 -5.88 -13.69 -17.59
N LYS A 52 -5.76 -15.02 -17.63
CA LYS A 52 -4.75 -15.73 -18.46
C LYS A 52 -5.42 -16.42 -19.64
N ASN A 53 -4.76 -16.35 -20.80
CA ASN A 53 -5.18 -17.03 -22.04
C ASN A 53 -6.66 -16.83 -22.38
N GLU A 54 -7.21 -15.64 -22.06
CA GLU A 54 -8.60 -15.23 -22.30
C GLU A 54 -9.69 -16.14 -21.70
N LYS A 55 -9.34 -17.06 -20.78
CA LYS A 55 -10.27 -18.11 -20.31
C LYS A 55 -10.25 -18.35 -18.80
N TYR A 56 -9.19 -17.93 -18.10
CA TYR A 56 -9.03 -18.24 -16.68
C TYR A 56 -8.96 -16.97 -15.85
N TYR A 57 -9.95 -16.76 -14.98
CA TYR A 57 -9.97 -15.72 -13.97
C TYR A 57 -9.65 -16.33 -12.61
N ASP A 58 -8.55 -15.91 -12.01
CA ASP A 58 -8.25 -16.21 -10.62
C ASP A 58 -7.94 -14.92 -9.86
N SER A 59 -8.36 -14.89 -8.60
CA SER A 59 -8.23 -13.72 -7.77
C SER A 59 -7.00 -13.83 -6.89
N HIS A 60 -6.12 -12.85 -7.02
CA HIS A 60 -4.85 -12.80 -6.31
C HIS A 60 -4.86 -11.59 -5.39
N LYS A 61 -4.13 -11.67 -4.27
CA LYS A 61 -3.88 -10.54 -3.40
C LYS A 61 -2.37 -10.40 -3.24
N ASN A 62 -1.85 -9.27 -3.68
CA ASN A 62 -0.44 -8.97 -3.55
C ASN A 62 -0.23 -7.81 -2.59
N TYR A 63 0.97 -7.75 -2.04
CA TYR A 63 1.35 -6.83 -0.98
C TYR A 63 2.53 -5.96 -1.37
N PHE A 64 2.59 -4.79 -0.75
CA PHE A 64 3.68 -3.83 -0.86
C PHE A 64 3.67 -2.93 0.38
N TYR A 65 4.79 -2.27 0.65
CA TYR A 65 4.88 -1.23 1.65
C TYR A 65 4.90 0.14 1.00
N ILE A 66 4.24 1.10 1.64
CA ILE A 66 4.53 2.52 1.49
C ILE A 66 5.36 2.93 2.71
N CYS A 67 6.54 3.47 2.45
CA CYS A 67 7.46 3.94 3.47
C CYS A 67 7.57 5.47 3.38
N MET A 68 7.58 6.15 4.52
CA MET A 68 7.84 7.59 4.61
C MET A 68 8.98 7.85 5.57
N SER A 69 9.87 8.79 5.25
CA SER A 69 10.88 9.28 6.20
C SER A 69 10.21 9.85 7.45
N SER A 70 10.93 9.90 8.57
CA SER A 70 10.41 10.39 9.87
C SER A 70 9.85 11.83 9.82
N ASP A 71 10.33 12.63 8.88
CA ASP A 71 9.89 14.01 8.62
C ASP A 71 8.86 14.12 7.48
N PHE A 72 8.50 13.01 6.84
CA PHE A 72 7.59 12.90 5.70
C PHE A 72 8.06 13.64 4.43
N SER A 73 9.36 13.93 4.31
CA SER A 73 9.90 14.59 3.12
C SER A 73 10.10 13.67 1.93
N SER A 74 10.08 12.35 2.15
CA SER A 74 10.32 11.36 1.11
C SER A 74 9.40 10.15 1.26
N THR A 75 9.03 9.58 0.12
CA THR A 75 8.23 8.36 0.02
C THR A 75 8.99 7.31 -0.77
N THR A 76 8.97 6.08 -0.30
CA THR A 76 9.54 4.91 -0.97
C THR A 76 8.53 3.78 -1.01
N LEU A 77 8.62 2.95 -2.05
CA LEU A 77 7.85 1.72 -2.17
C LEU A 77 8.77 0.56 -1.87
N LYS A 78 8.31 -0.41 -1.08
CA LYS A 78 9.12 -1.58 -0.75
C LYS A 78 8.35 -2.87 -1.02
N GLU A 79 9.05 -3.83 -1.60
CA GLU A 79 8.51 -5.15 -1.89
C GLU A 79 8.32 -5.98 -0.63
N THR A 80 7.36 -6.90 -0.65
CA THR A 80 7.27 -7.97 0.35
C THR A 80 8.07 -9.18 -0.12
N HIS A 81 8.52 -10.02 0.82
CA HIS A 81 9.21 -11.26 0.47
C HIS A 81 8.26 -12.26 -0.23
N ILE A 82 7.01 -12.33 0.24
CA ILE A 82 5.97 -13.22 -0.26
C ILE A 82 4.84 -12.39 -0.86
N GLU A 83 4.22 -12.88 -1.94
CA GLU A 83 3.06 -12.24 -2.59
C GLU A 83 3.33 -10.77 -2.98
N SER A 84 4.56 -10.46 -3.41
CA SER A 84 4.95 -9.11 -3.81
C SER A 84 4.18 -8.62 -5.02
N LEU A 85 3.68 -7.39 -4.95
CA LEU A 85 3.05 -6.72 -6.08
C LEU A 85 4.02 -6.49 -7.25
N PHE A 86 5.33 -6.39 -6.98
CA PHE A 86 6.35 -5.99 -7.96
C PHE A 86 7.35 -7.09 -8.35
N ALA A 87 7.53 -8.14 -7.55
CA ALA A 87 8.68 -9.06 -7.71
C ALA A 87 8.71 -9.80 -9.05
N VAL A 88 7.53 -10.19 -9.57
CA VAL A 88 7.41 -10.95 -10.83
C VAL A 88 7.32 -10.06 -12.07
N LYS A 89 7.38 -8.73 -11.88
CA LYS A 89 7.15 -7.74 -12.93
C LYS A 89 8.47 -7.26 -13.54
N ASN A 90 8.50 -7.10 -14.85
CA ASN A 90 9.60 -6.47 -15.58
C ASN A 90 9.63 -4.94 -15.34
N LYS A 91 10.64 -4.24 -15.87
CA LYS A 91 10.82 -2.80 -15.64
C LYS A 91 9.59 -1.96 -16.04
N GLU A 92 9.03 -2.21 -17.22
CA GLU A 92 7.88 -1.46 -17.73
C GLU A 92 6.61 -1.73 -16.92
N GLU A 93 6.40 -2.99 -16.54
CA GLU A 93 5.29 -3.40 -15.68
C GLU A 93 5.38 -2.80 -14.29
N ARG A 94 6.60 -2.67 -13.74
CA ARG A 94 6.83 -2.00 -12.44
C ARG A 94 6.47 -0.52 -12.51
N GLU A 95 6.89 0.19 -13.55
CA GLU A 95 6.50 1.61 -13.74
C GLU A 95 4.98 1.75 -13.94
N THR A 96 4.36 0.86 -14.72
CA THR A 96 2.90 0.85 -14.90
C THR A 96 2.16 0.57 -13.60
N THR A 97 2.70 -0.33 -12.76
CA THR A 97 2.14 -0.63 -11.43
C THR A 97 2.31 0.55 -10.48
N LYS A 98 3.44 1.26 -10.54
CA LYS A 98 3.66 2.49 -9.77
C LYS A 98 2.66 3.58 -10.14
N LYS A 99 2.42 3.78 -11.45
CA LYS A 99 1.34 4.66 -11.94
C LYS A 99 -0.04 4.22 -11.51
N LEU A 100 -0.35 2.91 -11.54
CA LEU A 100 -1.59 2.37 -10.96
C LEU A 100 -1.74 2.80 -9.49
N LEU A 101 -0.67 2.74 -8.70
CA LEU A 101 -0.74 3.15 -7.29
C LEU A 101 -0.98 4.67 -7.12
N GLY A 102 -0.21 5.50 -7.82
CA GLY A 102 -0.28 6.97 -7.71
C GLY A 102 -1.50 7.60 -8.40
N GLU A 103 -1.77 7.20 -9.63
CA GLU A 103 -2.83 7.81 -10.43
C GLU A 103 -4.23 7.30 -10.08
N TRP A 104 -4.32 6.07 -9.55
CA TRP A 104 -5.60 5.40 -9.27
C TRP A 104 -5.74 5.01 -7.80
N PHE A 105 -4.93 4.08 -7.27
CA PHE A 105 -5.16 3.47 -5.95
C PHE A 105 -5.31 4.48 -4.82
N ILE A 106 -4.38 5.43 -4.64
CA ILE A 106 -4.47 6.42 -3.56
C ILE A 106 -5.65 7.39 -3.71
N LYS A 107 -6.24 7.49 -4.91
CA LYS A 107 -7.41 8.32 -5.18
C LYS A 107 -8.73 7.59 -4.93
N THR A 108 -8.70 6.25 -4.91
CA THR A 108 -9.88 5.40 -4.71
C THR A 108 -10.60 5.69 -3.40
N HIS A 109 -11.90 5.41 -3.37
CA HIS A 109 -12.65 5.45 -2.12
C HIS A 109 -12.12 4.41 -1.13
N THR A 110 -11.81 3.21 -1.62
CA THR A 110 -11.30 2.09 -0.84
C THR A 110 -10.03 2.45 -0.06
N TYR A 111 -9.04 3.08 -0.69
CA TYR A 111 -7.82 3.50 0.00
C TYR A 111 -8.11 4.44 1.17
N LYS A 112 -8.88 5.51 0.91
CA LYS A 112 -9.22 6.53 1.91
C LYS A 112 -10.05 5.95 3.05
N GLU A 113 -11.02 5.11 2.72
CA GLU A 113 -11.89 4.45 3.69
C GLU A 113 -11.12 3.47 4.58
N SER A 114 -10.22 2.66 4.01
CA SER A 114 -9.38 1.73 4.77
C SER A 114 -8.51 2.47 5.80
N ILE A 115 -7.89 3.59 5.40
CA ILE A 115 -7.10 4.42 6.31
C ILE A 115 -7.98 5.06 7.39
N ASN A 116 -9.12 5.66 7.02
CA ASN A 116 -10.02 6.31 7.97
C ASN A 116 -10.60 5.32 8.99
N LYS A 117 -10.97 4.11 8.55
CA LYS A 117 -11.39 3.03 9.45
C LYS A 117 -10.30 2.67 10.46
N LEU A 118 -9.05 2.58 10.01
CA LEU A 118 -7.93 2.28 10.88
C LEU A 118 -7.64 3.42 11.87
N ILE A 119 -7.70 4.69 11.44
CA ILE A 119 -7.60 5.85 12.34
C ILE A 119 -8.68 5.77 13.42
N ASN A 120 -9.92 5.48 13.05
CA ASN A 120 -11.03 5.41 14.00
C ASN A 120 -10.87 4.24 14.97
N LYS A 121 -10.44 3.06 14.48
CA LYS A 121 -10.11 1.90 15.33
C LYS A 121 -9.06 2.28 16.37
N ILE A 122 -7.92 2.84 15.93
CA ILE A 122 -6.84 3.26 16.81
C ILE A 122 -7.34 4.29 17.84
N LYS A 123 -8.17 5.26 17.44
CA LYS A 123 -8.76 6.25 18.36
C LYS A 123 -9.62 5.63 19.46
N THR A 124 -10.36 4.58 19.15
CA THR A 124 -11.25 3.89 20.10
C THR A 124 -10.55 2.87 20.99
N GLU A 125 -9.33 2.45 20.66
CA GLU A 125 -8.55 1.54 21.50
C GLU A 125 -8.16 2.23 22.82
N ASN A 126 -8.51 1.60 23.93
CA ASN A 126 -8.12 2.00 25.28
C ASN A 126 -6.70 1.49 25.56
N HIS A 127 -5.80 2.41 25.90
CA HIS A 127 -4.40 2.11 26.18
C HIS A 127 -4.04 2.54 27.60
N CYS A 128 -3.19 1.76 28.27
CA CYS A 128 -2.94 1.88 29.71
C CYS A 128 -1.67 2.67 30.04
N THR A 129 -0.78 2.95 29.07
CA THR A 129 0.50 3.63 29.32
C THR A 129 0.68 4.90 28.47
N GLU A 130 1.56 5.80 28.91
CA GLU A 130 1.94 7.01 28.17
C GLU A 130 2.63 6.69 26.84
N VAL A 131 3.47 5.65 26.82
CA VAL A 131 4.15 5.16 25.60
C VAL A 131 3.12 4.69 24.56
N ASP A 132 2.10 3.95 24.99
CA ASP A 132 1.03 3.49 24.09
C ASP A 132 0.26 4.67 23.49
N ASN A 133 -0.02 5.70 24.30
CA ASN A 133 -0.70 6.91 23.85
C ASN A 133 0.16 7.70 22.84
N GLN A 134 1.47 7.78 23.05
CA GLN A 134 2.40 8.42 22.11
C GLN A 134 2.45 7.65 20.78
N ASN A 135 2.63 6.33 20.83
CA ASN A 135 2.64 5.45 19.65
C ASN A 135 1.33 5.59 18.85
N LYS A 136 0.19 5.68 19.55
CA LYS A 136 -1.12 5.94 18.94
C LYS A 136 -1.17 7.28 18.22
N ALA A 137 -0.69 8.35 18.86
CA ALA A 137 -0.65 9.68 18.24
C ALA A 137 0.21 9.68 16.97
N GLU A 138 1.37 9.01 17.01
CA GLU A 138 2.27 8.90 15.87
C GLU A 138 1.68 8.08 14.72
N LYS A 139 1.05 6.92 15.00
CA LYS A 139 0.33 6.14 13.98
C LYS A 139 -0.76 6.96 13.32
N ILE A 140 -1.57 7.70 14.10
CA ILE A 140 -2.62 8.57 13.54
C ILE A 140 -2.01 9.69 12.68
N LYS A 141 -0.89 10.28 13.10
CA LYS A 141 -0.18 11.32 12.33
C LYS A 141 0.28 10.76 10.99
N PHE A 142 0.93 9.60 10.99
CA PHE A 142 1.37 8.92 9.77
C PHE A 142 0.19 8.59 8.83
N LEU A 143 -0.89 8.01 9.37
CA LEU A 143 -2.08 7.69 8.58
C LEU A 143 -2.72 8.93 7.94
N LYS A 144 -2.73 10.08 8.62
CA LYS A 144 -3.17 11.34 8.03
C LYS A 144 -2.25 11.79 6.90
N LYS A 145 -0.93 11.63 7.03
CA LYS A 145 0.02 11.93 5.96
C LYS A 145 -0.17 11.03 4.74
N LEU A 146 -0.51 9.77 4.93
CA LEU A 146 -0.88 8.88 3.81
C LEU A 146 -2.12 9.36 3.04
N LEU A 147 -3.08 10.00 3.70
CA LEU A 147 -4.25 10.59 3.02
C LEU A 147 -3.90 11.84 2.20
N GLU A 148 -2.75 12.45 2.46
CA GLU A 148 -2.23 13.64 1.76
C GLU A 148 -1.32 13.28 0.58
N LEU A 149 -1.01 11.99 0.36
CA LEU A 149 -0.17 11.53 -0.74
C LEU A 149 -0.71 11.97 -2.10
N THR A 150 0.20 12.42 -2.94
CA THR A 150 -0.04 12.77 -4.35
C THR A 150 0.42 11.65 -5.28
N ALA A 151 0.03 11.74 -6.55
CA ALA A 151 0.51 10.80 -7.56
C ALA A 151 2.04 10.94 -7.74
N GLU A 152 2.55 12.18 -7.73
CA GLU A 152 3.98 12.50 -7.87
C GLU A 152 4.81 11.83 -6.76
N ASP A 153 4.33 11.85 -5.51
CA ASP A 153 5.01 11.19 -4.38
C ASP A 153 5.25 9.69 -4.61
N LEU A 154 4.33 9.02 -5.32
CA LEU A 154 4.46 7.59 -5.64
C LEU A 154 5.17 7.36 -6.97
N GLU A 155 5.05 8.25 -7.95
CA GLU A 155 5.74 8.13 -9.23
C GLU A 155 7.25 8.37 -9.11
N ASP A 156 7.66 9.28 -8.22
CA ASP A 156 9.08 9.56 -7.95
C ASP A 156 9.69 8.60 -6.93
N ALA A 157 8.87 7.80 -6.24
CA ALA A 157 9.33 6.82 -5.26
C ALA A 157 10.19 5.73 -5.91
N SER A 158 11.34 5.44 -5.31
CA SER A 158 12.11 4.24 -5.64
C SER A 158 11.40 2.99 -5.13
N ILE A 159 11.50 1.90 -5.89
CA ILE A 159 11.01 0.58 -5.47
C ILE A 159 12.18 -0.22 -4.92
N GLU A 160 12.22 -0.36 -3.61
CA GLU A 160 13.24 -1.10 -2.88
C GLU A 160 12.84 -2.57 -2.72
N ARG A 161 13.82 -3.46 -2.84
CA ARG A 161 13.62 -4.86 -2.47
C ARG A 161 13.75 -5.00 -0.96
N HIS A 162 12.94 -5.87 -0.37
CA HIS A 162 13.17 -6.27 1.01
C HIS A 162 14.57 -6.92 1.12
N VAL A 163 15.51 -6.26 1.77
CA VAL A 163 16.80 -6.85 2.14
C VAL A 163 16.63 -7.38 3.55
N GLU A 164 16.59 -8.70 3.73
CA GLU A 164 16.78 -9.26 5.06
C GLU A 164 18.23 -9.00 5.48
N LEU A 165 18.41 -8.16 6.50
CA LEU A 165 19.59 -8.27 7.33
C LEU A 165 19.42 -9.56 8.13
N HIS A 166 20.00 -10.66 7.64
CA HIS A 166 20.25 -11.82 8.50
C HIS A 166 21.14 -11.35 9.65
N ILE A 167 20.58 -11.30 10.86
CA ILE A 167 21.31 -11.25 12.13
C ILE A 167 21.49 -12.68 12.60
#